data_AF-A0A2E5LVU7-F1
#
_entry.id   AF-A0A2E5LVU7-F1
#
_cell.length_a   1.000
_cell.length_b   1.000
_cell.length_c   1.000
_cell.angle_alpha   90.00
_cell.angle_beta   90.00
_cell.angle_gamma   90.00
#
_symmetry.space_group_name_H-M   'P 1'
#
loop_
_entity.id
_entity.type
_entity.pdbx_description
1 polymer ?
#
loop_
_entity_poly.entity_id
_entity_poly.type
_entity_poly.pdbx_seq_one_letter_code
_entity_poly.pdbx_strand_id
1 'polypeptide(L)'
;MKILEKNSNESVNSIGKGSVLDGSINAPGDIRIDGVVKGALIAGGRLVLGKSGKIEGDVQCGSAVISGELKANITSKDLLILKETAQLYGDIKTEKISIEPGAMFSGRCEMGPSPGGLKQQAANIFMSNDKTKTTTTDQKKESNKKDNEKKI
;
A
#
# COMPACT_ATOMS: atom_id res chain seq x y z
N MET A 1 -29.21 -29.37 -18.07
CA MET A 1 -28.15 -28.72 -17.27
C MET A 1 -27.51 -27.65 -18.13
N LYS A 2 -27.65 -26.38 -17.76
CA LYS A 2 -27.15 -25.24 -18.54
C LYS A 2 -25.68 -25.04 -18.16
N ILE A 3 -24.77 -25.27 -19.11
CA ILE A 3 -23.33 -25.07 -18.94
C ILE A 3 -23.11 -23.57 -18.80
N LEU A 4 -22.49 -23.14 -17.70
CA LEU A 4 -22.03 -21.77 -17.50
C LEU A 4 -20.69 -21.62 -18.23
N GLU A 5 -20.72 -21.25 -19.49
CA GLU A 5 -19.55 -20.70 -20.18
C GLU A 5 -19.28 -19.31 -19.61
N LYS A 6 -18.30 -19.23 -18.70
CA LYS A 6 -17.63 -17.97 -18.39
C LYS A 6 -16.89 -17.53 -19.66
N ASN A 7 -17.57 -16.73 -20.47
CA ASN A 7 -16.97 -16.02 -21.59
C ASN A 7 -16.06 -14.91 -21.02
N SER A 8 -14.83 -15.27 -20.66
CA SER A 8 -13.78 -14.32 -20.27
C SER A 8 -13.12 -13.76 -21.53
N ASN A 9 -13.87 -12.94 -22.28
CA ASN A 9 -13.28 -11.92 -23.14
C ASN A 9 -12.93 -10.69 -22.28
N GLU A 10 -12.24 -10.90 -21.16
CA GLU A 10 -11.57 -9.79 -20.50
C GLU A 10 -10.34 -9.48 -21.35
N SER A 11 -10.37 -8.34 -22.02
CA SER A 11 -9.20 -7.80 -22.72
C SER A 11 -8.14 -7.48 -21.67
N VAL A 12 -7.33 -8.48 -21.32
CA VAL A 12 -6.23 -8.31 -20.37
C VAL A 12 -5.16 -7.50 -21.06
N ASN A 13 -5.01 -6.25 -20.65
CA ASN A 13 -3.91 -5.42 -21.13
C ASN A 13 -2.65 -5.84 -20.38
N SER A 14 -1.61 -6.27 -21.09
CA SER A 14 -0.35 -6.67 -20.47
C SER A 14 0.84 -6.05 -21.18
N ILE A 15 1.72 -5.44 -20.39
CA ILE A 15 2.98 -4.87 -20.87
C ILE A 15 4.09 -5.83 -20.46
N GLY A 16 4.75 -6.40 -21.47
CA GLY A 16 5.81 -7.38 -21.28
C GLY A 16 7.11 -6.80 -20.71
N LYS A 17 7.98 -7.71 -20.27
CA LYS A 17 9.33 -7.37 -19.81
C LYS A 17 10.16 -6.80 -20.96
N GLY A 18 10.89 -5.72 -20.70
CA GLY A 18 11.71 -5.04 -21.71
C GLY A 18 10.96 -3.99 -22.54
N SER A 19 9.64 -3.90 -22.40
CA SER A 19 8.87 -2.79 -22.99
C SER A 19 9.08 -1.52 -22.17
N VAL A 20 9.34 -0.43 -22.87
CA VAL A 20 9.35 0.93 -22.31
C VAL A 20 8.22 1.70 -22.97
N LEU A 21 7.27 2.19 -22.17
CA LEU A 21 6.24 3.10 -22.62
C LEU A 21 6.50 4.49 -22.04
N ASP A 22 6.62 5.47 -22.92
CA ASP A 22 6.67 6.88 -22.58
C ASP A 22 5.39 7.55 -23.11
N GLY A 23 4.60 8.14 -22.21
CA GLY A 23 3.36 8.85 -22.56
C GLY A 23 2.20 8.61 -21.58
N SER A 24 0.98 8.78 -22.08
CA SER A 24 -0.25 8.61 -21.31
C SER A 24 -0.97 7.31 -21.68
N ILE A 25 -1.20 6.44 -20.70
CA ILE A 25 -1.88 5.16 -20.88
C ILE A 25 -3.28 5.27 -20.27
N ASN A 26 -4.31 4.93 -21.05
CA ASN A 26 -5.68 4.82 -20.56
C ASN A 26 -6.19 3.40 -20.82
N ALA A 27 -6.41 2.65 -19.74
CA ALA A 27 -6.89 1.28 -19.75
C ALA A 27 -8.20 1.21 -18.96
N PRO A 28 -9.37 1.09 -19.62
CA PRO A 28 -10.65 1.02 -18.90
C PRO A 28 -10.82 -0.28 -18.09
N GLY A 29 -10.07 -1.33 -18.42
CA GLY A 29 -10.10 -2.63 -17.74
C GLY A 29 -8.89 -2.88 -16.83
N ASP A 30 -8.61 -4.17 -16.63
CA ASP A 30 -7.46 -4.65 -15.88
C ASP A 30 -6.17 -4.52 -16.70
N ILE A 31 -5.10 -4.09 -16.04
CA ILE A 31 -3.80 -3.92 -16.67
C ILE A 31 -2.69 -4.55 -15.83
N ARG A 32 -1.81 -5.29 -16.50
CA ARG A 32 -0.61 -5.89 -15.94
C ARG A 32 0.63 -5.27 -16.55
N ILE A 33 1.59 -4.90 -15.71
CA ILE A 33 2.80 -4.20 -16.15
C ILE A 33 4.01 -4.93 -15.60
N ASP A 34 4.80 -5.52 -16.49
CA ASP A 34 6.07 -6.17 -16.18
C ASP A 34 7.26 -5.42 -16.87
N GLY A 35 7.04 -4.17 -17.32
CA GLY A 35 8.01 -3.31 -18.00
C GLY A 35 8.18 -1.92 -17.35
N VAL A 36 8.74 -0.96 -18.11
CA VAL A 36 8.95 0.43 -17.65
C VAL A 36 7.87 1.33 -18.23
N VAL A 37 7.19 2.10 -17.38
CA VAL A 37 6.19 3.09 -17.77
C VAL A 37 6.60 4.45 -17.25
N LYS A 38 6.67 5.42 -18.14
CA LYS A 38 6.99 6.82 -17.85
C LYS A 38 5.85 7.71 -18.31
N GLY A 39 5.19 8.37 -17.36
CA GLY A 39 4.10 9.29 -17.63
C GLY A 39 2.84 8.98 -16.82
N ALA A 40 1.68 9.27 -17.39
CA ALA A 40 0.39 9.16 -16.69
C ALA A 40 -0.30 7.84 -17.03
N LEU A 41 -0.68 7.07 -16.02
CA LEU A 41 -1.43 5.83 -16.17
C LEU A 41 -2.81 5.94 -15.51
N ILE A 42 -3.85 5.69 -16.29
CA ILE A 42 -5.24 5.64 -15.82
C ILE A 42 -5.77 4.23 -16.06
N ALA A 43 -6.08 3.51 -14.99
CA ALA A 43 -6.70 2.20 -15.01
C ALA A 43 -8.11 2.29 -14.41
N GLY A 44 -9.13 1.86 -15.15
CA GLY A 44 -10.50 1.79 -14.64
C GLY A 44 -10.70 0.63 -13.65
N GLY A 45 -9.97 -0.47 -13.85
CA GLY A 45 -10.05 -1.69 -13.05
C GLY A 45 -8.87 -1.87 -12.11
N ARG A 46 -8.29 -3.08 -12.14
CA ARG A 46 -7.16 -3.48 -11.32
C ARG A 46 -5.83 -3.28 -12.05
N LEU A 47 -4.91 -2.57 -11.40
CA LEU A 47 -3.52 -2.45 -11.81
C LEU A 47 -2.66 -3.50 -11.10
N VAL A 48 -1.88 -4.27 -11.85
CA VAL A 48 -0.89 -5.21 -11.32
C VAL A 48 0.49 -4.84 -11.82
N LEU A 49 1.35 -4.33 -10.93
CA LEU A 49 2.76 -4.12 -11.21
C LEU A 49 3.55 -5.36 -10.79
N GLY A 50 4.22 -6.00 -11.75
CA GLY A 50 5.10 -7.14 -11.51
C GLY A 50 6.44 -6.73 -10.88
N LYS A 51 7.22 -7.73 -10.45
CA LYS A 51 8.53 -7.52 -9.78
C LYS A 51 9.55 -6.75 -10.64
N SER A 52 9.48 -6.94 -11.95
CA SER A 52 10.35 -6.25 -12.92
C SER A 52 9.76 -4.91 -13.39
N GLY A 53 8.55 -4.57 -12.95
CA GLY A 53 7.85 -3.38 -13.37
C GLY A 53 8.39 -2.13 -12.70
N LYS A 54 8.54 -1.06 -13.48
CA LYS A 54 8.89 0.28 -12.98
C LYS A 54 7.90 1.29 -13.49
N ILE A 55 7.33 2.11 -12.61
CA ILE A 55 6.46 3.22 -13.02
C ILE A 55 7.04 4.53 -12.48
N GLU A 56 7.18 5.51 -13.35
CA GLU A 56 7.58 6.88 -13.04
C GLU A 56 6.49 7.85 -13.55
N GLY A 57 5.88 8.64 -12.67
CA GLY A 57 4.86 9.63 -13.04
C GLY A 57 3.62 9.65 -12.14
N ASP A 58 2.43 9.58 -12.73
CA ASP A 58 1.15 9.65 -12.01
C ASP A 58 0.28 8.45 -12.33
N VAL A 59 -0.30 7.81 -11.31
CA VAL A 59 -1.09 6.59 -11.44
C VAL A 59 -2.46 6.79 -10.81
N GLN A 60 -3.51 6.52 -11.58
CA GLN A 60 -4.89 6.48 -11.09
C GLN A 60 -5.48 5.10 -11.36
N CYS A 61 -5.99 4.44 -10.33
CA CYS A 61 -6.59 3.10 -10.47
C CYS A 61 -7.76 2.87 -9.50
N GLY A 62 -8.58 1.88 -9.78
CA GLY A 62 -9.59 1.40 -8.82
C GLY A 62 -8.91 0.66 -7.66
N SER A 63 -8.22 -0.43 -8.01
CA SER A 63 -7.41 -1.23 -7.09
C SER A 63 -6.00 -1.44 -7.67
N ALA A 64 -4.99 -1.51 -6.82
CA ALA A 64 -3.61 -1.73 -7.25
C ALA A 64 -2.90 -2.80 -6.43
N VAL A 65 -2.12 -3.63 -7.10
CA VAL A 65 -1.19 -4.60 -6.51
C VAL A 65 0.20 -4.29 -7.02
N ILE A 66 1.08 -3.85 -6.13
CA ILE A 66 2.43 -3.41 -6.46
C ILE A 66 3.42 -4.47 -5.99
N SER A 67 4.23 -5.00 -6.90
CA SER A 67 5.33 -5.93 -6.60
C SER A 67 6.70 -5.41 -7.03
N GLY A 68 6.75 -4.28 -7.72
CA GLY A 68 7.97 -3.70 -8.30
C GLY A 68 8.29 -2.33 -7.72
N GLU A 69 8.97 -1.50 -8.52
CA GLU A 69 9.39 -0.16 -8.14
C GLU A 69 8.39 0.88 -8.67
N LEU A 70 7.86 1.71 -7.79
CA LEU A 70 6.91 2.76 -8.12
C LEU A 70 7.47 4.10 -7.62
N LYS A 71 7.82 5.00 -8.55
CA LYS A 71 8.29 6.36 -8.29
C LYS A 71 7.27 7.36 -8.82
N ALA A 72 6.13 7.43 -8.14
CA ALA A 72 4.96 8.09 -8.68
C ALA A 72 3.98 8.51 -7.58
N ASN A 73 3.09 9.44 -7.92
CA ASN A 73 1.90 9.71 -7.12
C ASN A 73 0.83 8.70 -7.50
N ILE A 74 0.34 7.93 -6.54
CA ILE A 74 -0.70 6.92 -6.76
C ILE A 74 -2.01 7.32 -6.10
N THR A 75 -3.08 7.30 -6.88
CA THR A 75 -4.45 7.48 -6.40
C THR A 75 -5.22 6.19 -6.67
N SER A 76 -5.53 5.46 -5.60
CA SER A 76 -6.35 4.25 -5.64
C SER A 76 -7.72 4.55 -5.01
N LYS A 77 -8.81 4.10 -5.65
CA LYS A 77 -10.16 4.34 -5.10
C LYS A 77 -10.53 3.38 -3.99
N ASP A 78 -10.11 2.13 -4.08
CA ASP A 78 -10.53 1.07 -3.14
C ASP A 78 -9.37 0.54 -2.29
N LEU A 79 -8.54 -0.32 -2.88
CA LEU A 79 -7.52 -1.08 -2.16
C LEU A 79 -6.17 -1.02 -2.89
N LEU A 80 -5.15 -0.59 -2.14
CA LEU A 80 -3.76 -0.65 -2.55
C LEU A 80 -3.04 -1.75 -1.78
N ILE A 81 -2.47 -2.73 -2.47
CA ILE A 81 -1.70 -3.83 -1.89
C ILE A 81 -0.23 -3.68 -2.29
N LEU A 82 0.65 -3.57 -1.31
CA LEU A 82 2.10 -3.63 -1.50
C LEU A 82 2.55 -5.05 -1.15
N LYS A 83 3.15 -5.73 -2.14
CA LYS A 83 3.75 -7.06 -1.97
C LYS A 83 5.12 -7.00 -1.31
N GLU A 84 5.63 -8.16 -0.88
CA GLU A 84 6.96 -8.36 -0.26
C GLU A 84 8.14 -7.62 -0.92
N THR A 85 8.09 -7.35 -2.24
CA THR A 85 9.18 -6.76 -3.03
C THR A 85 8.85 -5.36 -3.53
N ALA A 86 7.73 -4.78 -3.10
CA ALA A 86 7.29 -3.47 -3.51
C ALA A 86 8.21 -2.38 -2.94
N GLN A 87 8.63 -1.46 -3.79
CA GLN A 87 9.32 -0.23 -3.39
C GLN A 87 8.56 0.96 -3.93
N LEU A 88 7.93 1.72 -3.02
CA LEU A 88 7.12 2.87 -3.39
C LEU A 88 7.75 4.16 -2.86
N TYR A 89 8.05 5.08 -3.77
CA TYR A 89 8.58 6.40 -3.51
C TYR A 89 7.63 7.45 -4.09
N GLY A 90 6.95 8.21 -3.23
CA GLY A 90 5.99 9.23 -3.66
C GLY A 90 4.75 9.29 -2.78
N ASP A 91 3.75 10.04 -3.24
CA ASP A 91 2.54 10.28 -2.47
C ASP A 91 1.44 9.24 -2.79
N ILE A 92 0.82 8.69 -1.75
CA ILE A 92 -0.27 7.72 -1.84
C ILE A 92 -1.57 8.39 -1.41
N LYS A 93 -2.62 8.24 -2.21
CA LYS A 93 -4.01 8.53 -1.86
C LYS A 93 -4.84 7.27 -2.04
N THR A 94 -5.37 6.70 -0.95
CA THR A 94 -6.18 5.48 -1.01
C THR A 94 -7.20 5.40 0.13
N GLU A 95 -8.32 4.69 -0.07
CA GLU A 95 -9.25 4.40 1.02
C GLU A 95 -8.71 3.29 1.93
N LYS A 96 -8.11 2.24 1.34
CA LYS A 96 -7.53 1.11 2.08
C LYS A 96 -6.13 0.80 1.55
N ILE A 97 -5.23 0.45 2.46
CA ILE A 97 -3.88 -0.02 2.14
C ILE A 97 -3.59 -1.33 2.88
N SER A 98 -2.93 -2.27 2.21
CA SER A 98 -2.41 -3.50 2.79
C SER A 98 -0.95 -3.62 2.42
N ILE A 99 -0.09 -3.86 3.42
CA ILE A 99 1.36 -3.90 3.23
C ILE A 99 1.84 -5.27 3.71
N GLU A 100 2.41 -6.05 2.79
CA GLU A 100 3.06 -7.31 3.13
C GLU A 100 4.46 -7.08 3.75
N PRO A 101 4.93 -7.97 4.64
CA PRO A 101 6.27 -7.88 5.20
C PRO A 101 7.34 -7.87 4.11
N GLY A 102 8.27 -6.91 4.17
CA GLY A 102 9.33 -6.72 3.18
C GLY A 102 9.09 -5.56 2.20
N ALA A 103 7.85 -5.08 2.08
CA ALA A 103 7.56 -3.90 1.30
C ALA A 103 8.20 -2.63 1.90
N MET A 104 8.74 -1.77 1.04
CA MET A 104 9.28 -0.46 1.41
C MET A 104 8.39 0.65 0.85
N PHE A 105 8.01 1.58 1.71
CA PHE A 105 7.26 2.77 1.36
C PHE A 105 7.99 4.01 1.90
N SER A 106 8.13 5.04 1.07
CA SER A 106 8.74 6.32 1.45
C SER A 106 8.02 7.48 0.77
N GLY A 107 7.27 8.26 1.55
CA GLY A 107 6.53 9.42 1.08
C GLY A 107 5.35 9.77 1.97
N ARG A 108 4.42 10.58 1.47
CA ARG A 108 3.19 10.94 2.20
C ARG A 108 2.08 9.95 1.86
N CYS A 109 1.36 9.49 2.88
CA CYS A 109 0.18 8.65 2.69
C CYS A 109 -1.04 9.40 3.24
N GLU A 110 -2.00 9.68 2.37
CA GLU A 110 -3.30 10.22 2.72
C GLU A 110 -4.32 9.10 2.58
N MET A 111 -4.81 8.65 3.74
CA MET A 111 -5.93 7.72 3.83
C MET A 111 -7.13 8.48 4.33
N GLY A 112 -8.22 8.39 3.60
CA GLY A 112 -9.45 9.04 3.99
C GLY A 112 -10.61 8.43 3.21
N PRO A 113 -11.75 8.19 3.86
CA PRO A 113 -12.94 7.84 3.13
C PRO A 113 -13.21 8.97 2.16
N SER A 114 -13.43 8.67 0.87
CA SER A 114 -14.15 9.63 0.07
C SER A 114 -15.44 9.97 0.85
N PRO A 115 -15.87 11.24 0.91
CA PRO A 115 -17.00 11.67 1.75
C PRO A 115 -18.35 10.98 1.44
N GLY A 116 -18.40 9.95 0.58
CA GLY A 116 -19.57 9.09 0.32
C GLY A 116 -19.51 7.66 0.88
N GLY A 117 -18.43 7.22 1.54
CA GLY A 117 -18.21 5.80 1.88
C GLY A 117 -18.42 5.35 3.34
N LEU A 118 -18.57 6.27 4.29
CA LEU A 118 -18.76 5.92 5.71
C LEU A 118 -20.21 5.60 6.05
N LYS A 119 -20.69 4.41 5.66
CA LYS A 119 -21.77 3.74 6.39
C LYS A 119 -21.20 2.58 7.21
N GLN A 120 -21.10 2.84 8.51
CA GLN A 120 -21.40 1.92 9.60
C GLN A 120 -20.64 0.57 9.63
N GLN A 121 -19.57 0.49 10.44
CA GLN A 121 -19.42 -0.46 11.55
C GLN A 121 -18.01 -0.39 12.18
N ALA A 122 -17.96 -0.53 13.51
CA ALA A 122 -16.79 -0.59 14.40
C ALA A 122 -16.18 0.74 14.89
N ALA A 123 -16.99 1.56 15.57
CA ALA A 123 -16.50 2.59 16.50
C ALA A 123 -16.88 2.30 17.96
N ASN A 124 -16.91 1.03 18.40
CA ASN A 124 -17.44 0.67 19.73
C ASN A 124 -16.65 -0.39 20.55
N ILE A 125 -15.33 -0.60 20.35
CA ILE A 125 -14.60 -1.62 21.14
C ILE A 125 -13.45 -1.08 22.04
N PHE A 126 -12.96 0.15 21.91
CA PHE A 126 -11.76 0.57 22.69
C PHE A 126 -11.80 1.94 23.35
N MET A 127 -12.93 2.37 23.91
CA MET A 127 -12.92 3.44 24.93
C MET A 127 -13.91 3.16 26.05
N SER A 128 -13.41 2.50 27.11
CA SER A 128 -13.83 2.69 28.51
C SER A 128 -12.79 2.03 29.45
N ASN A 129 -11.94 2.89 30.05
CA ASN A 129 -11.36 2.88 31.41
C ASN A 129 -10.61 1.62 31.92
N ASP A 130 -9.50 1.66 32.67
CA ASP A 130 -8.94 2.70 33.55
C ASP A 130 -7.43 2.43 33.81
N LYS A 131 -6.61 3.50 33.73
CA LYS A 131 -5.31 3.81 34.37
C LYS A 131 -4.32 2.67 34.73
N THR A 132 -3.11 2.71 34.14
CA THR A 132 -1.87 3.17 34.83
C THR A 132 -0.63 3.12 33.91
N LYS A 133 0.00 4.30 33.75
CA LYS A 133 1.44 4.60 33.77
C LYS A 133 2.44 3.80 32.89
N THR A 134 3.09 4.57 32.01
CA THR A 134 4.55 4.80 32.05
C THR A 134 5.45 3.88 31.20
N THR A 135 5.98 4.49 30.12
CA THR A 135 7.43 4.74 29.91
C THR A 135 8.38 3.54 29.99
N THR A 136 9.01 3.26 28.84
CA THR A 136 10.48 3.06 28.73
C THR A 136 11.09 1.73 29.21
N THR A 137 11.69 1.05 28.22
CA THR A 137 12.93 0.28 28.26
C THR A 137 12.93 -1.12 28.88
N ASP A 138 13.17 -2.07 27.97
CA ASP A 138 13.72 -3.39 28.18
C ASP A 138 15.01 -3.41 29.04
N GLN A 139 14.95 -4.28 30.05
CA GLN A 139 16.00 -5.21 30.50
C GLN A 139 17.06 -4.83 31.56
N LYS A 140 16.92 -5.61 32.65
CA LYS A 140 17.95 -6.43 33.33
C LYS A 140 18.86 -5.83 34.42
N LYS A 141 18.57 -6.35 35.62
CA LYS A 141 19.45 -7.18 36.47
C LYS A 141 20.37 -6.50 37.51
N GLU A 142 20.14 -6.99 38.72
CA GLU A 142 21.11 -7.38 39.74
C GLU A 142 21.85 -6.31 40.54
N SER A 143 21.41 -6.25 41.79
CA SER A 143 22.20 -6.61 42.98
C SER A 143 22.83 -5.48 43.81
N ASN A 144 22.56 -5.65 45.11
CA ASN A 144 23.36 -5.28 46.27
C ASN A 144 23.48 -3.80 46.69
N LYS A 145 22.72 -3.53 47.75
CA LYS A 145 23.22 -3.53 49.15
C LYS A 145 24.39 -2.58 49.44
N LYS A 146 24.08 -1.72 50.42
CA LYS A 146 24.89 -1.25 51.56
C LYS A 146 25.55 0.13 51.49
N ASP A 147 25.41 0.75 52.65
CA ASP A 147 26.31 1.71 53.31
C ASP A 147 26.32 3.13 52.70
N ASN A 148 25.56 4.07 53.28
CA ASN A 148 25.80 4.77 54.55
C ASN A 148 26.88 5.85 54.44
N GLU A 149 26.54 7.04 54.95
CA GLU A 149 27.41 8.14 55.40
C GLU A 149 28.58 8.59 54.51
N LYS A 150 28.59 9.87 54.13
CA LYS A 150 29.41 10.91 54.79
C LYS A 150 29.37 12.23 54.02
N LYS A 151 29.32 13.33 54.79
CA LYS A 151 30.08 14.60 54.64
C LYS A 151 29.99 15.30 53.27
N ILE A 152 29.74 16.60 53.19
CA ILE A 152 30.37 17.73 53.89
C ILE A 152 29.36 18.87 53.92
#